data_AF-A0A7Z9ZZ60-F1
#
_entry.id   AF-A0A7Z9ZZ60-F1
#
_cell.length_a   1.000
_cell.length_b   1.000
_cell.length_c   1.000
_cell.angle_alpha   90.00
_cell.angle_beta   90.00
_cell.angle_gamma   90.00
#
_symmetry.space_group_name_H-M   'P 1'
#
loop_
_entity.id
_entity.type
_entity.pdbx_description
1 polymer ?
#
loop_
_entity_poly.entity_id
_entity_poly.type
_entity_poly.pdbx_seq_one_letter_code
_entity_poly.pdbx_strand_id
1 'polypeptide(L)' 'MELMEGLSEEQKEAVFCFERSVCLSAGAGSGKTRALVARYLAIIERG' A
#
# COMPACT_ATOMS: atom_id res chain seq x y z
N MET A 1 4.33 -10.20 8.37
CA MET A 1 5.23 -9.09 8.75
C MET A 1 6.14 -8.62 7.61
N GLU A 2 6.37 -9.42 6.56
CA GLU A 2 7.17 -9.04 5.36
C GLU A 2 6.55 -7.93 4.49
N LEU A 3 5.21 -7.83 4.43
CA LEU A 3 4.50 -6.89 3.55
C LEU A 3 4.83 -5.41 3.77
N MET A 4 5.21 -5.07 5.01
CA MET A 4 5.43 -3.69 5.46
C MET A 4 6.89 -3.25 5.34
N GLU A 5 7.80 -4.20 5.08
CA GLU A 5 9.21 -3.91 5.04
C GLU A 5 9.51 -3.03 3.82
N GLY A 6 10.22 -1.91 4.05
CA GLY A 6 10.60 -0.96 3.01
C GLY A 6 9.46 -0.10 2.42
N LEU A 7 8.28 -0.07 3.04
CA LEU A 7 7.25 0.92 2.73
C LEU A 7 7.41 2.18 3.60
N SER A 8 7.15 3.36 3.03
CA SER A 8 7.01 4.59 3.83
C SER A 8 5.71 4.58 4.65
N GLU A 9 5.57 5.50 5.59
CA GLU A 9 4.35 5.61 6.41
C GLU A 9 3.12 5.96 5.56
N GLU A 10 3.25 6.83 4.57
CA GLU A 10 2.15 7.19 3.64
C GLU A 10 1.74 5.99 2.78
N GLN A 11 2.70 5.16 2.38
CA GLN A 11 2.42 3.92 1.65
C GLN A 11 1.71 2.89 2.54
N LYS A 12 2.13 2.75 3.80
CA LYS A 12 1.46 1.88 4.77
C LYS A 12 0.03 2.34 5.02
N GLU A 13 -0.19 3.64 5.21
CA GLU A 13 -1.54 4.19 5.35
C GLU A 13 -2.40 3.85 4.12
N ALA A 14 -1.86 4.05 2.92
CA ALA A 14 -2.54 3.67 1.69
C ALA A 14 -2.78 2.17 1.56
N VAL A 15 -1.94 1.29 2.12
CA VAL A 15 -2.13 -0.17 2.10
C VAL A 15 -3.29 -0.60 3.02
N PHE A 16 -3.37 -0.06 4.24
CA PHE A 16 -4.36 -0.50 5.24
C PHE A 16 -5.67 0.30 5.26
N CYS A 17 -5.81 1.29 4.38
CA CYS A 17 -7.04 2.07 4.28
C CYS A 17 -8.11 1.33 3.47
N PHE A 18 -8.77 0.34 4.08
CA PHE A 18 -9.73 -0.52 3.39
C PHE A 18 -11.13 0.07 3.24
N GLU A 19 -11.55 0.95 4.15
CA GLU A 19 -12.93 1.41 4.28
C GLU A 19 -13.31 2.55 3.32
N ARG A 20 -12.37 3.00 2.48
CA ARG A 20 -12.58 4.09 1.51
C ARG A 20 -11.67 3.95 0.29
N SER A 21 -12.03 4.67 -0.76
CA SER A 21 -11.14 4.87 -1.91
C SER A 21 -9.95 5.75 -1.53
N VAL A 22 -8.76 5.41 -2.03
CA VAL A 22 -7.52 6.16 -1.78
C VAL A 22 -6.85 6.48 -3.11
N CYS A 23 -6.39 7.72 -3.26
CA CYS A 23 -5.53 8.15 -4.37
C CYS A 23 -4.11 8.35 -3.85
N LEU A 24 -3.16 7.56 -4.34
CA LEU A 24 -1.74 7.69 -4.00
C LEU A 24 -1.00 8.39 -5.14
N SER A 25 -0.80 9.70 -5.00
CA SER A 25 -0.02 10.50 -5.96
C SER A 25 1.43 10.62 -5.50
N ALA A 26 2.37 10.20 -6.34
CA ALA A 26 3.80 10.25 -6.02
C ALA A 26 4.66 10.26 -7.30
N GLY A 27 5.88 10.79 -7.18
CA GLY A 27 6.84 10.93 -8.28
C GLY A 27 7.29 9.61 -8.93
N ALA A 28 8.06 9.70 -10.01
CA ALA A 28 8.67 8.51 -10.62
C ALA A 28 9.61 7.80 -9.62
N GLY A 29 9.66 6.47 -9.65
CA GLY A 29 10.52 5.67 -8.76
C GLY A 29 10.09 5.61 -7.30
N SER A 30 9.02 6.29 -6.89
CA SER A 30 8.59 6.38 -5.49
C SER A 30 7.92 5.12 -4.92
N GLY A 31 7.91 3.99 -5.65
CA GLY A 31 7.32 2.74 -5.16
C GLY A 31 5.80 2.61 -5.24
N LYS A 32 5.09 3.39 -6.09
CA LYS A 32 3.62 3.28 -6.28
C LYS A 32 3.14 1.85 -6.54
N THR A 33 3.81 1.14 -7.45
CA THR A 33 3.48 -0.25 -7.77
C THR A 33 3.69 -1.18 -6.57
N ARG A 34 4.75 -0.97 -5.78
CA ARG A 34 5.00 -1.74 -4.55
C ARG A 34 3.89 -1.55 -3.52
N ALA A 35 3.47 -0.30 -3.30
CA ALA A 35 2.35 0.01 -2.42
C ALA A 35 1.03 -0.61 -2.90
N LEU A 36 0.78 -0.60 -4.22
CA LEU A 36 -0.41 -1.22 -4.81
C LEU A 36 -0.41 -2.75 -4.64
N VAL A 37 0.72 -3.43 -4.88
CA VAL A 37 0.86 -4.88 -4.67
C VAL A 37 0.67 -5.24 -3.21
N ALA A 38 1.29 -4.50 -2.29
CA ALA A 38 1.09 -4.70 -0.86
C ALA A 38 -0.39 -4.50 -0.47
N ARG A 39 -1.09 -3.50 -1.02
CA ARG A 39 -2.52 -3.31 -0.79
C ARG A 39 -3.35 -4.50 -1.27
N TYR A 40 -3.07 -5.04 -2.45
CA TYR A 40 -3.77 -6.22 -2.96
C TYR A 40 -3.60 -7.43 -2.03
N LEU A 41 -2.38 -7.71 -1.59
CA LEU A 41 -2.10 -8.81 -0.67
C LEU A 41 -2.79 -8.59 0.68
N ALA A 42 -2.75 -7.36 1.21
CA ALA A 42 -3.42 -7.02 2.47
C ALA A 42 -4.95 -7.18 2.41
N ILE A 43 -5.56 -6.93 1.24
CA ILE A 43 -6.99 -7.20 1.02
C ILE A 43 -7.26 -8.71 1.05
N ILE A 44 -6.46 -9.51 0.33
CA ILE A 44 -6.61 -10.97 0.29
C ILE A 44 -6.42 -11.60 1.68
N GLU A 45 -5.43 -11.13 2.44
CA GLU A 45 -5.19 -11.59 3.82
C GLU A 45 -6.36 -11.27 4.76
N ARG A 46 -7.15 -10.24 4.45
CA ARG A 46 -8.33 -9.86 5.25
C ARG A 46 -9.56 -10.73 4.93
N GLY A 47 -9.65 -11.31 3.73
CA GLY A 47 -10.77 -12.15 3.26
C GLY A 47 -11.63 -11.46 2.21
#